data_AF-A0A2A9U7A7-F1
#
_entry.id   AF-A0A2A9U7A7-F1
#
_cell.length_a   1.000
_cell.length_b   1.000
_cell.length_c   1.000
_cell.angle_alpha   90.00
_cell.angle_beta   90.00
_cell.angle_gamma   90.00
#
_symmetry.space_group_name_H-M   'P 1'
#
loop_
_entity.id
_entity.type
_entity.pdbx_description
1 polymer ?
#
loop_
_entity_poly.entity_id
_entity_poly.type
_entity_poly.pdbx_seq_one_letter_code
_entity_poly.pdbx_strand_id
1 'polypeptide(L)' 'MKFEMHTKIISNEKEVRLNMEENLFQLNLDGYHLFAVQEILPLYKTNQERIGSAVVQKLEWENGKTTVNYQLVSLQSVN' A
#
# COMPACT_ATOMS: atom_id res chain seq x y z
N MET A 1 2.56 5.00 -22.38
CA MET A 1 2.11 4.57 -21.04
C MET A 1 2.97 5.30 -20.01
N LYS A 2 2.36 5.89 -18.98
CA LYS A 2 3.09 6.62 -17.93
C LYS A 2 2.98 5.81 -16.64
N PHE A 3 4.12 5.49 -16.05
CA PHE A 3 4.19 4.82 -14.76
C PHE A 3 4.65 5.79 -13.70
N GLU A 4 4.14 5.61 -12.48
CA GLU A 4 4.59 6.33 -11.30
C GLU A 4 5.19 5.32 -10.31
N MET A 5 6.46 5.50 -9.95
CA MET A 5 7.15 4.60 -9.02
C MET A 5 7.05 5.14 -7.60
N HIS A 6 6.70 4.25 -6.67
CA HIS A 6 6.51 4.55 -5.25
C HIS A 6 7.50 3.76 -4.40
N THR A 7 8.13 4.45 -3.45
CA THR A 7 9.01 3.85 -2.43
C THR A 7 8.34 3.75 -1.07
N LYS A 8 7.10 4.23 -0.95
CA LYS A 8 6.30 4.22 0.27
C LYS A 8 4.83 4.00 -0.09
N ILE A 9 4.07 3.37 0.81
CA ILE A 9 2.61 3.20 0.65
C ILE A 9 1.95 4.35 1.40
N ILE A 10 1.07 5.11 0.73
CA ILE A 10 0.26 6.17 1.36
C ILE A 10 -1.21 5.77 1.24
N SER A 11 -1.84 5.40 2.34
CA SER A 11 -3.19 4.85 2.30
C SER A 11 -4.27 5.94 2.20
N ASN A 12 -4.03 7.12 2.78
CA ASN A 12 -5.01 8.20 2.91
C ASN A 12 -6.36 7.74 3.49
N GLU A 13 -6.35 6.72 4.36
CA GLU A 13 -7.54 6.07 4.91
C GLU A 13 -8.51 5.50 3.85
N LYS A 14 -8.01 5.23 2.64
CA LYS A 14 -8.78 4.67 1.51
C LYS A 14 -8.59 3.17 1.37
N GLU A 15 -7.80 2.56 2.24
CA GLU A 15 -7.57 1.12 2.22
C GLU A 15 -8.80 0.35 2.69
N VAL A 16 -8.98 -0.84 2.13
CA VAL A 16 -9.99 -1.82 2.56
C VAL A 16 -9.26 -3.02 3.12
N ARG A 17 -9.64 -3.45 4.33
CA ARG A 17 -9.10 -4.69 4.91
C ARG A 17 -9.77 -5.89 4.24
N LEU A 18 -8.96 -6.73 3.59
CA LEU A 18 -9.42 -7.95 2.89
C LEU A 18 -9.43 -9.17 3.81
N ASN A 19 -8.44 -9.29 4.70
CA ASN A 19 -8.32 -10.40 5.65
C ASN A 19 -7.81 -9.89 7.01
N MET A 20 -8.56 -10.20 8.08
CA MET A 20 -8.22 -9.76 9.45
C MET A 20 -7.10 -10.58 10.08
N GLU A 21 -7.06 -11.89 9.85
CA GLU A 21 -6.05 -12.78 10.45
C GLU A 21 -4.67 -12.53 9.84
N GLU A 22 -4.62 -12.28 8.53
CA GLU A 22 -3.38 -12.05 7.80
C GLU A 22 -2.93 -10.59 7.83
N ASN A 23 -3.75 -9.66 8.33
CA ASN A 23 -3.56 -8.22 8.20
C ASN A 23 -3.36 -7.78 6.73
N LEU A 24 -4.19 -8.29 5.82
CA LEU A 24 -4.16 -7.98 4.40
C LEU A 24 -5.10 -6.83 4.06
N PHE A 25 -4.59 -5.85 3.34
CA PHE A 25 -5.30 -4.65 2.92
C PHE A 25 -5.16 -4.42 1.42
N GLN A 26 -6.11 -3.69 0.84
CA GLN A 26 -6.13 -3.29 -0.55
C GLN A 26 -6.24 -1.77 -0.67
N LEU A 27 -5.48 -1.19 -1.58
CA LEU A 27 -5.57 0.21 -1.98
C LEU A 27 -5.76 0.32 -3.49
N ASN A 28 -6.70 1.16 -3.92
CA ASN A 28 -6.93 1.46 -5.33
C ASN A 28 -6.38 2.85 -5.66
N LEU A 29 -5.55 2.93 -6.70
CA LEU A 29 -4.92 4.16 -7.19
C LEU A 29 -5.32 4.43 -8.64
N ASP A 30 -5.53 5.70 -8.98
CA ASP A 30 -5.77 6.13 -10.35
C ASP A 30 -4.44 6.25 -11.11
N GLY A 31 -4.32 5.58 -12.25
CA GLY A 31 -3.09 5.47 -13.02
C GLY A 31 -2.35 4.16 -12.80
N TYR A 32 -1.19 4.03 -13.45
CA TYR A 32 -0.33 2.84 -13.37
C TYR A 32 0.84 3.10 -12.41
N HIS A 33 0.78 2.48 -11.24
CA HIS A 33 1.73 2.65 -10.16
C HIS A 33 2.61 1.42 -10.01
N LEU A 34 3.89 1.64 -9.71
CA LEU A 34 4.89 0.63 -9.47
C LEU A 34 5.31 0.66 -8.00
N PHE A 35 5.37 -0.52 -7.39
CA PHE A 35 5.95 -0.75 -6.07
C PHE A 35 6.87 -1.97 -6.16
N ALA A 36 7.88 -2.04 -5.28
CA ALA A 36 8.63 -3.27 -5.09
C ALA A 36 7.73 -4.30 -4.39
N VAL A 37 7.44 -5.41 -5.08
CA VAL A 37 6.63 -6.53 -4.56
C VAL A 37 7.52 -7.43 -3.71
N GLN A 38 6.98 -7.99 -2.63
CA GLN A 38 7.70 -8.79 -1.62
C GLN A 38 8.77 -8.04 -0.83
N GLU A 39 8.80 -6.71 -0.92
CA GLU A 39 9.69 -5.86 -0.13
C GLU A 39 8.91 -5.10 0.94
N ILE A 40 9.57 -4.83 2.07
CA ILE A 40 8.99 -4.00 3.14
C ILE A 40 9.11 -2.53 2.74
N LEU A 41 7.97 -1.86 2.65
CA LEU A 41 7.86 -0.43 2.40
C LEU A 41 7.29 0.28 3.64
N PRO A 42 7.71 1.53 3.91
CA PRO A 42 7.11 2.30 4.97
C PRO A 42 5.66 2.65 4.61
N LEU A 43 4.77 2.47 5.58
CA LEU A 43 3.34 2.76 5.46
C LEU A 43 3.01 4.08 6.11
N TYR A 44 2.31 4.92 5.36
CA TYR A 44 1.91 6.26 5.71
C TYR A 44 0.39 6.39 5.66
N LYS A 45 -0.19 7.06 6.65
CA LYS A 45 -1.60 7.46 6.64
C LYS A 45 -1.79 8.62 5.66
N THR A 46 -0.97 9.66 5.79
CA THR A 46 -0.90 10.80 4.88
C THR A 46 0.53 10.99 4.41
N ASN A 47 0.80 11.91 3.48
CA ASN A 47 2.18 12.15 3.02
C ASN A 47 3.20 12.48 4.12
N GLN A 48 2.74 12.94 5.29
CA GLN A 48 3.57 13.38 6.42
C GLN A 48 3.54 12.41 7.61
N GLU A 49 2.50 11.59 7.73
CA GLU A 49 2.26 10.76 8.92
C GLU A 49 2.60 9.29 8.63
N ARG A 50 3.76 8.84 9.11
CA ARG A 50 4.14 7.43 9.07
C ARG A 50 3.41 6.68 10.19
N ILE A 51 2.81 5.54 9.84
CA ILE A 51 2.03 4.72 10.78
C ILE A 51 2.58 3.30 10.92
N GLY A 52 3.56 2.90 10.10
CA GLY A 52 4.11 1.56 10.19
C GLY A 52 4.96 1.16 8.99
N SER A 53 4.96 -0.14 8.72
CA SER A 53 5.56 -0.76 7.54
C SER A 53 4.69 -1.91 7.04
N ALA A 54 4.71 -2.15 5.73
CA ALA A 54 3.91 -3.17 5.06
C ALA A 54 4.68 -3.81 3.91
N VAL A 55 4.35 -5.05 3.58
CA VAL A 55 4.88 -5.77 2.39
C VAL A 55 3.85 -5.71 1.28
N VAL A 56 4.24 -5.26 0.09
CA VAL A 56 3.36 -5.35 -1.10
C VAL A 56 3.31 -6.80 -1.56
N GLN A 57 2.15 -7.44 -1.44
CA GLN A 57 1.94 -8.84 -1.81
C GLN A 57 1.56 -9.01 -3.28
N LYS A 58 0.80 -8.06 -3.83
CA LYS A 58 0.30 -8.12 -5.21
C LYS A 58 0.07 -6.73 -5.79
N LEU A 59 0.35 -6.59 -7.08
CA LEU A 59 -0.01 -5.45 -7.91
C LEU A 59 -0.83 -5.92 -9.10
N GLU A 60 -1.93 -5.25 -9.38
CA GLU A 60 -2.73 -5.46 -10.58
C GLU A 60 -3.00 -4.13 -11.27
N TRP A 61 -2.90 -4.13 -12.60
CA TRP A 61 -3.28 -2.99 -13.42
C TRP A 61 -4.46 -3.36 -14.29
N GLU A 62 -5.52 -2.55 -14.20
CA GLU A 62 -6.72 -2.75 -14.99
C GLU A 62 -7.40 -1.40 -15.21
N ASN A 63 -7.92 -1.15 -16.41
CA ASN A 63 -8.79 0.01 -16.69
C ASN A 63 -8.22 1.38 -16.22
N GLY A 64 -6.90 1.58 -16.39
CA GLY A 64 -6.22 2.81 -16.00
C GLY A 64 -6.03 2.98 -14.49
N LYS A 65 -6.11 1.90 -13.71
CA LYS A 65 -5.95 1.90 -12.25
C LYS A 65 -4.91 0.87 -11.81
N THR A 66 -4.45 1.05 -10.58
CA THR A 66 -3.62 0.09 -9.88
C THR A 66 -4.30 -0.38 -8.61
N THR A 67 -4.45 -1.68 -8.46
CA THR A 67 -4.84 -2.33 -7.21
C THR A 67 -3.58 -2.83 -6.51
N VAL A 68 -3.35 -2.37 -5.28
CA VAL A 68 -2.21 -2.76 -4.45
C VAL A 68 -2.73 -3.55 -3.27
N ASN A 69 -2.36 -4.83 -3.17
CA ASN A 69 -2.59 -5.60 -1.95
C ASN A 69 -1.30 -5.60 -1.14
N TYR A 70 -1.41 -5.21 0.13
CA TYR A 70 -0.28 -5.18 1.04
C TYR A 70 -0.64 -5.79 2.39
N GLN A 71 0.35 -6.41 3.01
CA GLN A 71 0.25 -6.97 4.35
C GLN A 71 0.89 -6.01 5.35
N LEU A 72 0.13 -5.59 6.36
CA LEU A 72 0.68 -4.79 7.45
C LEU A 72 1.57 -5.68 8.34
N VAL A 73 2.85 -5.31 8.48
CA VAL A 73 3.83 -6.09 9.28
C VAL A 73 4.16 -5.44 10.60
N SER A 74 4.09 -4.11 10.69
CA SER A 74 4.33 -3.38 11.94
C SER A 74 3.55 -2.08 11.95
N LEU A 75 3.04 -1.73 13.13
CA LEU A 75 2.54 -0.39 13.42
C LEU A 75 3.64 0.37 14.17
N GLN A 76 3.79 1.64 13.85
CA GLN A 76 4.59 2.54 14.65
C GLN A 76 3.80 2.81 15.94
N SER A 77 4.43 2.61 17.10
CA SER A 77 3.79 2.83 18.40
C SER A 77 3.24 4.25 18.47
N VAL A 78 1.91 4.36 18.54
CA VAL A 78 1.23 5.56 19.03
C VAL A 78 1.36 5.52 20.55
N ASN A 79 2.25 6.35 21.09
CA ASN A 79 2.30 6.64 22.53
C ASN A 79 1.06 7.43 22.95
#